data_AF-A0A2L0RWX0-F1
#
_entry.id   AF-A0A2L0RWX0-F1
#
_cell.length_a   1.000
_cell.length_b   1.000
_cell.length_c   1.000
_cell.angle_alpha   90.00
_cell.angle_beta   90.00
_cell.angle_gamma   90.00
#
_symmetry.space_group_name_H-M   'P 1'
#
loop_
_entity.id
_entity.type
_entity.pdbx_description
1 polymer ?
#
loop_
_entity_poly.entity_id
_entity_poly.type
_entity_poly.pdbx_seq_one_letter_code
_entity_poly.pdbx_strand_id
1 'polypeptide(L)' 'MLNSDLIPSLLSKLYENQLALEASIMELSNWVEQRGSAEVADNVRGALFTIGDNEEFIKMSLAVLMTQD' A
#
# COMPACT_ATOMS: atom_id res chain seq x y z
N MET A 1 6.81 -14.72 -24.30
CA MET A 1 6.33 -13.58 -23.50
C MET A 1 7.44 -12.55 -23.51
N LEU A 2 7.16 -11.34 -23.99
CA LEU A 2 8.12 -10.26 -23.79
C LEU A 2 8.10 -9.91 -22.29
N ASN A 3 9.25 -9.50 -21.74
CA ASN A 3 9.33 -9.11 -20.33
C ASN A 3 8.35 -7.96 -19.98
N SER A 4 7.85 -7.21 -20.97
CA SER A 4 6.81 -6.18 -20.83
C SER A 4 5.49 -6.73 -20.29
N ASP A 5 5.13 -7.97 -20.64
CA ASP A 5 3.86 -8.60 -20.24
C ASP A 5 3.83 -8.93 -18.74
N LEU A 6 5.00 -8.91 -18.09
CA LEU A 6 5.14 -9.16 -16.65
C LEU A 6 4.93 -7.90 -15.81
N ILE A 7 5.01 -6.70 -16.41
CA ILE A 7 4.91 -5.43 -15.66
C ILE A 7 3.55 -5.27 -14.97
N PRO A 8 2.39 -5.48 -15.64
CA PRO A 8 1.09 -5.40 -14.96
C PRO A 8 0.95 -6.44 -13.85
N SER A 9 1.45 -7.66 -14.07
CA SER A 9 1.40 -8.73 -13.06
C SER A 9 2.23 -8.38 -11.81
N LEU A 10 3.43 -7.82 -11.99
CA LEU A 10 4.30 -7.39 -10.89
C LEU A 10 3.70 -6.20 -10.13
N LEU A 11 3.16 -5.21 -10.84
CA LEU A 11 2.49 -4.06 -10.21
C LEU A 11 1.23 -4.48 -9.44
N SER A 12 0.47 -5.47 -9.94
CA SER A 12 -0.68 -6.02 -9.22
C SER A 12 -0.25 -6.65 -7.89
N LYS A 13 0.85 -7.41 -7.88
CA LYS A 13 1.38 -7.97 -6.63
C LYS A 13 1.97 -6.92 -5.70
N LEU A 14 2.54 -5.85 -6.23
CA LEU A 14 2.99 -4.74 -5.41
C LEU A 14 1.81 -4.00 -4.77
N TYR A 15 0.72 -3.77 -5.51
CA TYR A 15 -0.52 -3.18 -4.99
C TYR A 15 -1.13 -4.03 -3.87
N GLU A 16 -1.26 -5.35 -4.07
CA GLU A 16 -1.72 -6.28 -3.03
C GLU A 16 -0.84 -6.21 -1.77
N ASN A 17 0.48 -6.09 -1.95
CA ASN A 17 1.40 -5.95 -0.83
C ASN A 17 1.22 -4.61 -0.09
N GLN A 18 0.98 -3.49 -0.78
CA GLN A 18 0.71 -2.21 -0.11
C GLN A 18 -0.53 -2.29 0.78
N LEU A 19 -1.63 -2.86 0.26
CA LEU A 19 -2.86 -3.07 1.02
C LEU A 19 -2.62 -3.93 2.28
N ALA A 20 -1.90 -5.03 2.15
CA ALA A 20 -1.60 -5.92 3.27
C ALA A 20 -0.69 -5.26 4.32
N LEU A 21 0.31 -4.50 3.87
CA LEU A 21 1.20 -3.76 4.74
C LEU A 21 0.46 -2.64 5.48
N GLU A 22 -0.35 -1.85 4.77
CA GLU A 22 -1.16 -0.81 5.40
C GLU A 22 -2.09 -1.39 6.47
N ALA A 23 -2.85 -2.45 6.14
CA ALA A 23 -3.78 -3.06 7.07
C ALA A 23 -3.08 -3.60 8.32
N SER A 24 -1.96 -4.32 8.15
CA SER A 24 -1.22 -4.89 9.28
C SER A 24 -0.57 -3.82 10.17
N ILE A 25 -0.01 -2.77 9.57
CA ILE A 25 0.59 -1.65 10.32
C ILE A 25 -0.50 -0.84 11.02
N MET A 26 -1.66 -0.63 10.40
CA MET A 26 -2.80 0.05 11.02
C MET A 26 -3.33 -0.74 12.23
N GLU A 27 -3.46 -2.06 12.10
CA GLU A 27 -3.85 -2.92 13.23
C GLU A 27 -2.86 -2.82 14.40
N LEU A 28 -1.56 -2.86 14.12
CA LEU A 28 -0.52 -2.68 15.14
C LEU A 28 -0.55 -1.28 15.76
N SER A 29 -0.77 -0.24 14.96
CA SER A 29 -0.90 1.15 15.44
C SER A 29 -2.07 1.29 16.41
N ASN A 30 -3.23 0.72 16.07
CA ASN A 30 -4.41 0.67 16.95
C ASN A 30 -4.11 -0.07 18.26
N TRP A 31 -3.39 -1.20 18.18
CA TRP A 31 -2.99 -1.99 19.35
C TRP A 31 -2.04 -1.23 20.28
N VAL A 32 -1.14 -0.43 19.73
CA VAL A 32 -0.21 0.45 20.47
C VAL A 32 -0.97 1.60 21.12
N GLU A 33 -1.92 2.23 20.42
CA GLU A 33 -2.75 3.31 20.97
C GLU A 33 -3.57 2.84 22.17
N GLN A 34 -4.21 1.67 22.07
CA GLN A 34 -5.00 1.06 23.15
C GLN A 34 -4.17 0.80 24.43
N ARG A 35 -2.84 0.79 24.33
CA ARG A 35 -1.90 0.63 25.45
C ARG A 35 -1.33 1.95 25.96
N GLY A 36 -1.95 3.07 25.59
CA GLY A 36 -1.61 4.40 26.09
C GLY A 36 -0.49 5.10 25.33
N SER A 37 -0.08 4.56 24.18
CA SER A 37 0.98 5.14 23.34
C SER A 37 0.39 5.87 22.12
N ALA A 38 -0.49 6.84 22.36
CA ALA A 38 -1.20 7.57 21.31
C ALA A 38 -0.25 8.33 20.36
N GLU A 39 0.79 8.98 20.88
CA GLU A 39 1.79 9.70 20.06
C GLU A 39 2.52 8.74 19.09
N VAL A 40 2.84 7.52 19.53
CA VAL A 40 3.46 6.51 18.66
C VAL A 40 2.49 6.08 17.58
N ALA A 41 1.23 5.87 17.92
CA ALA A 41 0.19 5.50 16.96
C ALA A 41 -0.03 6.59 15.90
N ASP A 42 -0.06 7.86 16.32
CA ASP A 42 -0.18 9.00 15.42
C ASP A 42 1.03 9.13 14.49
N ASN A 43 2.24 8.95 14.99
CA ASN A 43 3.45 8.93 14.17
C ASN A 43 3.41 7.81 13.13
N VAL A 44 2.96 6.61 13.51
CA VAL A 44 2.80 5.48 12.58
C VAL A 44 1.75 5.80 11.52
N ARG A 45 0.60 6.38 11.90
CA ARG A 45 -0.45 6.77 10.95
C ARG A 45 -0.01 7.88 10.00
N GLY A 46 0.77 8.84 10.49
CA GLY A 46 1.40 9.85 9.65
C GLY A 46 2.34 9.24 8.61
N ALA A 47 3.11 8.21 8.97
CA ALA A 47 3.95 7.48 8.04
C ALA A 47 3.14 6.60 7.05
N LEU A 48 2.03 5.99 7.50
CA LEU A 48 1.13 5.21 6.66
C LEU A 48 0.57 6.01 5.48
N PHE A 49 0.44 7.33 5.60
CA PHE A 49 0.02 8.19 4.50
C PHE A 49 0.85 7.97 3.22
N THR A 50 2.17 7.77 3.36
CA THR A 50 3.05 7.49 2.21
C THR A 50 2.76 6.13 1.58
N ILE A 51 2.32 5.14 2.34
CA ILE A 51 1.91 3.83 1.80
C ILE A 51 0.63 4.00 0.98
N GLY A 52 -0.37 4.73 1.50
CA GLY A 52 -1.62 5.02 0.79
C GLY A 52 -1.40 5.77 -0.53
N ASP A 53 -0.55 6.80 -0.54
CA ASP A 53 -0.20 7.54 -1.76
C ASP A 53 0.44 6.61 -2.82
N ASN A 54 1.32 5.70 -2.40
CA ASN A 54 1.95 4.73 -3.30
C ASN A 54 0.95 3.68 -3.79
N GLU A 55 0.04 3.22 -2.94
CA GLU A 55 -1.05 2.32 -3.30
C GLU A 55 -1.90 2.93 -4.43
N GLU A 56 -2.35 4.18 -4.25
CA GLU A 56 -3.16 4.89 -5.24
C GLU A 56 -2.41 5.04 -6.58
N PHE A 57 -1.14 5.45 -6.51
CA PHE A 57 -0.32 5.61 -7.72
C PHE A 57 -0.13 4.29 -8.49
N ILE A 58 0.10 3.17 -7.79
CA ILE A 58 0.22 1.85 -8.41
C ILE A 58 -1.10 1.43 -9.05
N LYS A 59 -2.22 1.65 -8.36
CA LYS A 59 -3.57 1.35 -8.87
C LYS A 59 -3.88 2.10 -10.15
N MET A 60 -3.56 3.40 -10.20
CA MET A 60 -3.72 4.23 -11.40
C MET A 60 -2.83 3.72 -12.54
N SER A 61 -1.56 3.41 -12.24
CA SER A 61 -0.61 2.90 -13.23
C SER A 61 -1.07 1.56 -13.84
N LEU A 62 -1.61 0.66 -13.00
CA LEU A 62 -2.23 -0.59 -13.45
C LEU A 62 -3.42 -0.33 -14.38
N ALA A 63 -4.32 0.57 -14.00
CA ALA A 63 -5.48 0.90 -14.82
C ALA A 63 -5.07 1.42 -16.21
N VAL A 64 -4.04 2.26 -16.28
CA VAL A 64 -3.48 2.76 -17.56
C VAL A 64 -2.87 1.62 -18.40
N LEU A 65 -2.08 0.74 -17.78
CA LEU A 65 -1.44 -0.36 -18.51
C LEU A 65 -2.47 -1.37 -19.04
N MET A 66 -3.53 -1.65 -18.28
CA MET A 66 -4.58 -2.60 -18.66
C MET A 66 -5.61 -2.02 -19.65
N THR A 67 -5.62 -0.70 -19.87
CA THR A 67 -6.47 -0.05 -20.89
C THR A 67 -5.76 0.13 -22.24
N GLN A 68 -4.44 -0.11 -22.30
CA GLN A 68 -3.67 -0.06 -23.55
C GLN A 68 -3.58 -1.41 -24.29
N ASP A 69 -4.24 -2.46 -23.76
CA ASP A 69 -4.44 -3.76 -24.42
C ASP A 69 -5.72 -3.80 -25.28
#